data_AF-A0A8J2U540-F1
#
_entry.id   AF-A0A8J2U540-F1
#
_cell.length_a   1.000
_cell.length_b   1.000
_cell.length_c   1.000
_cell.angle_alpha   90.00
_cell.angle_beta   90.00
_cell.angle_gamma   90.00
#
_symmetry.space_group_name_H-M   'P 1'
#
loop_
_entity.id
_entity.type
_entity.pdbx_description
1 polymer ?
#
loop_
_entity_poly.entity_id
_entity_poly.type
_entity_poly.pdbx_seq_one_letter_code
_entity_poly.pdbx_strand_id
1 'polypeptide(L)'
;MYIGENGSGKSRKLSCLSKQHIEQEKKVLAIATSNNDRFPRRNPHKDYHYMGVRLGRFVAIEAIKGAFKKVYKNHDHFLRNIFKILDYVGYENKIGIKVNGFSENPVELLEEFRRKSDIQDFPKSWSHEQTTDLFLDITRLQQQLKGKLDEIIWAAEGLNSTFLADESLVALFANEKLFKKAKIFKSIDIILEKNGHKFDLSDASSGELSLISTAAFISSRINPESGPVSIFIDEPENSLHPKWQKNYLSNLLNIFPYNRIDFFIATHSPLVVDGAVKEDNADVFRYQNGRFVLLEQKSRNIEDALIDQFDIVTSENNALSERCIDLINDTSSGKIDQSQALFEISRYKSFSQESNQLEFLNGVVDIIKGLNNAKG
;
A
#
# COMPACT_ATOMS: atom_id res chain seq x y z
N MET A 1 10.90 10.66 3.13
CA MET A 1 9.58 10.78 3.79
C MET A 1 9.41 12.18 4.36
N TYR A 2 8.23 12.81 4.23
CA TYR A 2 7.91 14.14 4.75
C TYR A 2 6.92 14.03 5.90
N ILE A 3 7.28 14.61 7.06
CA ILE A 3 6.50 14.51 8.31
C ILE A 3 6.23 15.90 8.89
N GLY A 4 5.17 16.02 9.68
CA GLY A 4 4.67 17.30 10.18
C GLY A 4 3.22 17.23 10.64
N GLU A 5 2.78 18.19 11.42
CA GLU A 5 1.39 18.35 11.87
C GLU A 5 0.40 18.54 10.71
N ASN A 6 -0.90 18.44 11.01
CA ASN A 6 -1.94 18.82 10.07
C ASN A 6 -1.80 20.30 9.69
N GLY A 7 -1.79 20.59 8.38
CA GLY A 7 -1.58 21.96 7.88
C GLY A 7 -0.12 22.36 7.63
N SER A 8 0.87 21.55 8.02
CA SER A 8 2.30 21.79 7.74
C SER A 8 2.69 21.79 6.25
N GLY A 9 1.77 21.44 5.36
CA GLY A 9 1.99 21.50 3.90
C GLY A 9 2.67 20.27 3.29
N LYS A 10 2.75 19.12 4.00
CA LYS A 10 3.32 17.86 3.49
C LYS A 10 2.75 17.46 2.12
N SER A 11 1.43 17.34 2.00
CA SER A 11 0.76 16.98 0.75
C SER A 11 0.99 18.03 -0.35
N ARG A 12 1.18 19.31 0.01
CA ARG A 12 1.56 20.37 -0.95
C ARG A 12 2.99 20.21 -1.43
N LYS A 13 3.93 19.86 -0.53
CA LYS A 13 5.33 19.57 -0.88
C LYS A 13 5.40 18.35 -1.80
N LEU A 14 4.67 17.29 -1.47
CA LEU A 14 4.57 16.07 -2.27
C LEU A 14 3.99 16.34 -3.67
N SER A 15 2.89 17.10 -3.74
CA SER A 15 2.31 17.57 -5.00
C SER A 15 3.29 18.40 -5.84
N CYS A 16 4.04 19.32 -5.23
CA CYS A 16 5.04 20.13 -5.93
C CYS A 16 6.14 19.25 -6.56
N LEU A 17 6.69 18.31 -5.78
CA LEU A 17 7.71 17.38 -6.25
C LEU A 17 7.20 16.49 -7.39
N SER A 18 5.99 15.94 -7.27
CA SER A 18 5.39 15.14 -8.35
C SER A 18 5.27 15.94 -9.65
N LYS A 19 4.86 17.21 -9.61
CA LYS A 19 4.80 18.08 -10.79
C LYS A 19 6.18 18.31 -11.40
N GLN A 20 7.19 18.58 -10.57
CA GLN A 20 8.57 18.72 -11.03
C GLN A 20 9.08 17.46 -11.74
N HIS A 21 8.77 16.27 -11.21
CA HIS A 21 9.17 15.01 -11.84
C HIS A 21 8.42 14.76 -13.17
N ILE A 22 7.14 15.12 -13.25
CA ILE A 22 6.35 15.07 -14.50
C ILE A 22 6.94 16.03 -15.56
N GLU A 23 7.36 17.22 -15.16
CA GLU A 23 8.00 18.21 -16.03
C GLU A 23 9.36 17.71 -16.54
N GLN A 24 10.10 16.97 -15.71
CA GLN A 24 11.34 16.28 -16.07
C GLN A 24 11.13 15.00 -16.89
N GLU A 25 9.91 14.74 -17.36
CA GLU A 25 9.54 13.56 -18.16
C GLU A 25 9.84 12.21 -17.48
N LYS A 26 9.91 12.21 -16.14
CA LYS A 26 10.01 10.97 -15.37
C LYS A 26 8.66 10.29 -15.32
N LYS A 27 8.68 8.96 -15.22
CA LYS A 27 7.48 8.19 -14.91
C LYS A 27 7.06 8.45 -13.47
N VAL A 28 5.83 8.90 -13.28
CA VAL A 28 5.31 9.27 -11.97
C VAL A 28 4.05 8.46 -11.63
N LEU A 29 4.08 7.81 -10.47
CA LEU A 29 2.93 7.17 -9.85
C LEU A 29 2.54 7.97 -8.61
N ALA A 30 1.30 8.44 -8.53
CA ALA A 30 0.77 9.15 -7.37
C ALA A 30 -0.37 8.35 -6.72
N ILE A 31 -0.31 8.19 -5.41
CA ILE A 31 -1.22 7.38 -4.62
C ILE A 31 -1.70 8.21 -3.44
N ALA A 32 -3.01 8.37 -3.31
CA ALA A 32 -3.63 9.08 -2.20
C ALA A 32 -4.74 8.25 -1.59
N THR A 33 -4.67 8.07 -0.27
CA THR A 33 -5.71 7.39 0.53
C THR A 33 -6.67 8.38 1.20
N SER A 34 -6.42 9.69 1.09
CA SER A 34 -7.30 10.76 1.57
C SER A 34 -8.03 11.47 0.41
N ASN A 35 -9.26 11.93 0.65
CA ASN A 35 -10.06 12.63 -0.37
C ASN A 35 -9.59 14.07 -0.64
N ASN A 36 -8.69 14.59 0.20
CA ASN A 36 -8.21 15.98 0.17
C ASN A 36 -6.78 16.09 -0.39
N ASP A 37 -6.36 15.09 -1.16
CA ASP A 37 -5.04 15.09 -1.77
C ASP A 37 -4.86 16.25 -2.76
N ARG A 38 -3.59 16.56 -3.04
CA ARG A 38 -3.22 17.71 -3.87
C ARG A 38 -2.54 17.31 -5.16
N PHE A 39 -2.59 16.04 -5.56
CA PHE A 39 -1.90 15.59 -6.75
C PHE A 39 -2.47 16.22 -8.03
N PRO A 40 -1.65 16.41 -9.08
CA PRO A 40 -2.11 17.01 -10.32
C PRO A 40 -3.18 16.13 -10.99
N ARG A 41 -4.05 16.76 -11.78
CA ARG A 41 -4.99 16.04 -12.65
C ARG A 41 -4.23 15.25 -13.71
N ARG A 42 -4.79 14.12 -14.13
CA ARG A 42 -4.21 13.28 -15.19
C ARG A 42 -4.08 14.07 -16.49
N ASN A 43 -2.93 13.94 -17.14
CA ASN A 43 -2.66 14.47 -18.47
C ASN A 43 -2.29 13.29 -19.39
N PRO A 44 -3.07 13.00 -20.46
CA PRO A 44 -2.80 11.88 -21.35
C PRO A 44 -1.44 11.92 -22.07
N HIS A 45 -0.83 13.10 -22.18
CA HIS A 45 0.45 13.31 -22.87
C HIS A 45 1.68 13.15 -21.96
N LYS A 46 1.49 12.83 -20.68
CA LYS A 46 2.57 12.64 -19.71
C LYS A 46 2.49 11.24 -19.12
N ASP A 47 3.64 10.63 -18.79
CA ASP A 47 3.70 9.31 -18.13
C ASP A 47 3.40 9.44 -16.62
N TYR A 48 2.17 9.89 -16.33
CA TYR A 48 1.67 10.18 -15.00
C TYR A 48 0.40 9.37 -14.71
N HIS A 49 0.45 8.59 -13.63
CA HIS A 49 -0.65 7.73 -13.21
C HIS A 49 -1.03 8.03 -11.77
N TYR A 50 -2.33 8.19 -11.52
CA TYR A 50 -2.86 8.56 -10.20
C TYR A 50 -3.88 7.54 -9.69
N MET A 51 -3.80 7.16 -8.42
CA MET A 51 -4.78 6.36 -7.70
C MET A 51 -5.28 7.11 -6.46
N GLY A 52 -6.56 7.45 -6.41
CA GLY A 52 -7.22 8.08 -5.25
C GLY A 52 -8.12 7.13 -4.46
N VAL A 53 -8.67 7.62 -3.35
CA VAL A 53 -9.46 6.83 -2.35
C VAL A 53 -10.61 6.03 -2.95
N ARG A 54 -11.42 6.67 -3.80
CA ARG A 54 -12.63 6.07 -4.39
C ARG A 54 -12.33 4.94 -5.38
N LEU A 55 -11.06 4.78 -5.74
CA LEU A 55 -10.63 3.80 -6.72
C LEU A 55 -10.15 2.49 -6.07
N GLY A 56 -9.84 2.44 -4.77
CA GLY A 56 -9.20 1.27 -4.14
C GLY A 56 -9.85 -0.08 -4.45
N ARG A 57 -11.12 -0.29 -4.06
CA ARG A 57 -11.80 -1.59 -4.22
C ARG A 57 -11.85 -2.08 -5.67
N PHE A 58 -12.17 -1.19 -6.61
CA PHE A 58 -12.19 -1.53 -8.04
C PHE A 58 -10.79 -1.65 -8.64
N VAL A 59 -9.82 -0.89 -8.15
CA VAL A 59 -8.43 -0.93 -8.65
C VAL A 59 -7.75 -2.23 -8.28
N ALA A 60 -7.94 -2.77 -7.06
CA ALA A 60 -7.37 -4.08 -6.72
C ALA A 60 -7.87 -5.16 -7.67
N ILE A 61 -9.19 -5.26 -7.87
CA ILE A 61 -9.80 -6.24 -8.79
C ILE A 61 -9.28 -6.04 -10.21
N GLU A 62 -9.37 -4.82 -10.77
CA GLU A 62 -8.94 -4.55 -12.15
C GLU A 62 -7.43 -4.72 -12.34
N ALA A 63 -6.62 -4.43 -11.32
CA ALA A 63 -5.18 -4.64 -11.37
C ALA A 63 -4.84 -6.13 -11.33
N ILE A 64 -5.50 -6.93 -10.49
CA ILE A 64 -5.36 -8.39 -10.48
C ILE A 64 -5.84 -8.99 -11.81
N LYS A 65 -6.99 -8.57 -12.33
CA LYS A 65 -7.43 -8.99 -13.68
C LYS A 65 -6.44 -8.57 -14.77
N GLY A 66 -5.91 -7.36 -14.67
CA GLY A 66 -4.87 -6.83 -15.54
C GLY A 66 -3.55 -7.61 -15.46
N ALA A 67 -3.26 -8.19 -14.29
CA ALA A 67 -2.13 -9.09 -14.05
C ALA A 67 -2.20 -10.30 -14.96
N PHE A 68 -3.29 -11.06 -14.84
CA PHE A 68 -3.47 -12.30 -15.55
C PHE A 68 -3.49 -12.06 -17.07
N LYS A 69 -4.02 -10.92 -17.53
CA LYS A 69 -3.92 -10.48 -18.94
C LYS A 69 -2.48 -10.30 -19.41
N LYS A 70 -1.56 -9.88 -18.54
CA LYS A 70 -0.15 -9.60 -18.85
C LYS A 70 0.78 -10.79 -18.63
N VAL A 71 0.40 -11.77 -17.81
CA VAL A 71 1.15 -13.03 -17.58
C VAL A 71 1.41 -13.76 -18.90
N TYR A 72 0.46 -13.69 -19.85
CA TYR A 72 0.64 -14.18 -21.23
C TYR A 72 1.91 -13.68 -21.95
N LYS A 73 2.51 -12.58 -21.48
CA LYS A 73 3.68 -11.93 -22.10
C LYS A 73 4.98 -12.11 -21.30
N ASN A 74 5.11 -13.13 -20.45
CA ASN A 74 6.31 -13.39 -19.62
C ASN A 74 6.63 -12.32 -18.55
N HIS A 75 5.61 -11.68 -17.98
CA HIS A 75 5.78 -10.64 -16.94
C HIS A 75 5.42 -11.16 -15.53
N ASP A 76 6.12 -12.20 -15.08
CA ASP A 76 5.91 -12.89 -13.80
C ASP A 76 6.07 -11.98 -12.57
N HIS A 77 6.88 -10.92 -12.68
CA HIS A 77 7.15 -9.98 -11.59
C HIS A 77 5.90 -9.34 -10.99
N PHE A 78 4.85 -9.11 -11.80
CA PHE A 78 3.63 -8.50 -11.30
C PHE A 78 2.95 -9.41 -10.27
N LEU A 79 2.69 -10.68 -10.61
CA LEU A 79 1.95 -11.57 -9.72
C LEU A 79 2.76 -11.90 -8.46
N ARG A 80 4.10 -11.95 -8.57
CA ARG A 80 4.98 -12.16 -7.39
C ARG A 80 4.77 -11.04 -6.37
N ASN A 81 4.70 -9.81 -6.85
CA ASN A 81 4.45 -8.66 -5.98
C ASN A 81 3.06 -8.69 -5.35
N ILE A 82 2.05 -9.22 -6.06
CA ILE A 82 0.71 -9.43 -5.48
C ILE A 82 0.75 -10.50 -4.39
N PHE A 83 1.38 -11.64 -4.61
CA PHE A 83 1.46 -12.68 -3.59
C PHE A 83 2.24 -12.21 -2.36
N LYS A 84 3.35 -11.50 -2.55
CA LYS A 84 4.05 -10.84 -1.43
C LYS A 84 3.13 -9.95 -0.60
N ILE A 85 2.27 -9.12 -1.22
CA ILE A 85 1.34 -8.28 -0.43
C ILE A 85 0.24 -9.11 0.24
N LEU A 86 -0.22 -10.20 -0.37
CA LEU A 86 -1.17 -11.11 0.27
C LEU A 86 -0.58 -11.73 1.54
N ASP A 87 0.67 -12.22 1.46
CA ASP A 87 1.43 -12.74 2.62
C ASP A 87 1.52 -11.69 3.75
N TYR A 88 1.89 -10.45 3.43
CA TYR A 88 2.01 -9.37 4.43
C TYR A 88 0.68 -9.02 5.11
N VAL A 89 -0.42 -9.15 4.38
CA VAL A 89 -1.77 -8.95 4.91
C VAL A 89 -2.27 -10.17 5.69
N GLY A 90 -1.61 -11.33 5.51
CA GLY A 90 -1.91 -12.59 6.17
C GLY A 90 -2.91 -13.45 5.42
N TYR A 91 -3.00 -13.30 4.10
CA TYR A 91 -3.68 -14.25 3.21
C TYR A 91 -2.68 -15.29 2.72
N GLU A 92 -3.20 -16.44 2.28
CA GLU A 92 -2.42 -17.46 1.58
C GLU A 92 -1.88 -16.92 0.24
N ASN A 93 -0.71 -17.41 -0.19
CA ASN A 93 -0.05 -17.04 -1.45
C ASN A 93 -0.70 -17.67 -2.69
N LYS A 94 -2.02 -17.52 -2.81
CA LYS A 94 -2.85 -18.00 -3.91
C LYS A 94 -4.06 -17.09 -4.10
N ILE A 95 -4.48 -16.95 -5.35
CA ILE A 95 -5.69 -16.22 -5.74
C ILE A 95 -6.67 -17.20 -6.36
N GLY A 96 -7.87 -17.23 -5.81
CA GLY A 96 -8.99 -18.00 -6.35
C GLY A 96 -9.75 -17.18 -7.38
N ILE A 97 -10.20 -17.84 -8.44
CA ILE A 97 -10.98 -17.25 -9.52
C ILE A 97 -12.29 -18.03 -9.59
N LYS A 98 -13.38 -17.34 -9.27
CA LYS A 98 -14.72 -17.91 -9.32
C LYS A 98 -15.47 -17.35 -10.53
N VAL A 99 -15.89 -18.22 -11.44
CA VAL A 99 -16.64 -17.84 -12.65
C VAL A 99 -18.12 -18.09 -12.41
N ASN A 100 -18.90 -17.02 -12.24
CA ASN A 100 -20.31 -17.14 -11.90
C ASN A 100 -21.20 -17.23 -13.15
N GLY A 101 -22.17 -18.15 -13.11
CA GLY A 101 -23.15 -18.32 -14.18
C GLY A 101 -22.52 -18.77 -15.51
N PHE A 102 -21.50 -19.64 -15.43
CA PHE A 102 -20.88 -20.25 -16.61
C PHE A 102 -21.89 -21.12 -17.36
N SER A 103 -21.94 -20.98 -18.68
CA SER A 103 -22.86 -21.71 -19.55
C SER A 103 -22.51 -23.20 -19.65
N GLU A 104 -23.52 -24.06 -19.79
CA GLU A 104 -23.32 -25.48 -20.08
C GLU A 104 -22.75 -25.70 -21.49
N ASN A 105 -23.08 -24.82 -22.45
CA ASN A 105 -22.68 -24.88 -23.85
C ASN A 105 -21.94 -23.59 -24.30
N PRO A 106 -20.79 -23.27 -23.70
CA PRO A 106 -20.08 -22.01 -23.96
C PRO A 106 -19.51 -21.93 -25.39
N VAL A 107 -19.12 -23.07 -25.98
CA VAL A 107 -18.62 -23.16 -27.36
C VAL A 107 -19.71 -22.76 -28.36
N GLU A 108 -20.91 -23.34 -28.23
CA GLU A 108 -22.05 -23.02 -29.10
C GLU A 108 -22.46 -21.55 -29.00
N LEU A 109 -22.51 -21.00 -27.77
CA LEU A 109 -22.78 -19.58 -27.56
C LEU A 109 -21.74 -18.68 -28.24
N LEU A 110 -20.46 -19.07 -28.19
CA LEU A 110 -19.39 -18.32 -28.85
C LEU A 110 -19.52 -18.38 -30.37
N GLU A 111 -19.87 -19.54 -30.94
CA GLU A 111 -20.13 -19.68 -32.38
C GLU A 111 -21.33 -18.85 -32.83
N GLU A 112 -22.44 -18.92 -32.10
CA GLU A 112 -23.62 -18.11 -32.37
C GLU A 112 -23.30 -16.61 -32.30
N PHE A 113 -22.57 -16.21 -31.26
CA PHE A 113 -22.15 -14.82 -31.10
C PHE A 113 -21.29 -14.38 -32.28
N ARG A 114 -20.32 -15.19 -32.71
CA ARG A 114 -19.48 -14.91 -33.89
C ARG A 114 -20.30 -14.80 -35.19
N ARG A 115 -21.37 -15.60 -35.36
CA ARG A 115 -22.24 -15.54 -36.55
C ARG A 115 -23.17 -14.32 -36.54
N LYS A 116 -23.65 -13.90 -35.36
CA LYS A 116 -24.59 -12.80 -35.18
C LYS A 116 -23.93 -11.43 -35.03
N SER A 117 -22.67 -11.38 -34.62
CA SER A 117 -21.98 -10.11 -34.35
C SER A 117 -21.60 -9.42 -35.66
N ASP A 118 -22.13 -8.22 -35.86
CA ASP A 118 -21.52 -7.26 -36.78
C ASP A 118 -20.11 -6.98 -36.26
N ILE A 119 -19.09 -7.37 -37.02
CA ILE A 119 -17.75 -6.78 -37.23
C ILE A 119 -16.98 -6.14 -36.04
N GLN A 120 -17.61 -5.37 -35.16
CA GLN A 120 -17.02 -4.56 -34.11
C GLN A 120 -16.69 -5.33 -32.83
N ASP A 121 -17.41 -6.42 -32.52
CA ASP A 121 -17.25 -7.14 -31.24
C ASP A 121 -16.40 -8.40 -31.30
N PHE A 122 -16.40 -9.09 -32.44
CA PHE A 122 -15.43 -10.13 -32.75
C PHE A 122 -14.35 -9.48 -33.65
N PRO A 123 -13.07 -9.44 -33.25
CA PRO A 123 -12.10 -8.66 -34.01
C PRO A 123 -11.94 -9.22 -35.43
N LYS A 124 -12.38 -8.47 -36.44
CA LYS A 124 -12.20 -8.82 -37.85
C LYS A 124 -10.76 -9.09 -38.26
N SER A 125 -9.82 -8.48 -37.53
CA SER A 125 -8.39 -8.59 -37.76
C SER A 125 -7.79 -9.89 -37.23
N TRP A 126 -8.57 -10.74 -36.55
CA TRP A 126 -8.04 -11.99 -36.03
C TRP A 126 -7.72 -12.98 -37.15
N SER A 127 -6.54 -13.58 -37.05
CA SER A 127 -6.17 -14.69 -37.93
C SER A 127 -7.04 -15.92 -37.64
N HIS A 128 -7.02 -16.87 -38.57
CA HIS A 128 -7.66 -18.17 -38.36
C HIS A 128 -7.11 -18.87 -37.10
N GLU A 129 -5.80 -18.77 -36.88
CA GLU A 129 -5.11 -19.29 -35.70
C GLU A 129 -5.64 -18.67 -34.40
N GLN A 130 -5.70 -17.33 -34.29
CA GLN A 130 -6.23 -16.65 -33.10
C GLN A 130 -7.68 -17.03 -32.78
N THR A 131 -8.48 -17.27 -33.82
CA THR A 131 -9.85 -17.74 -33.63
C THR A 131 -9.86 -19.16 -33.08
N THR A 132 -9.08 -20.06 -33.68
CA THR A 132 -8.96 -21.46 -33.23
C THR A 132 -8.46 -21.55 -31.79
N ASP A 133 -7.46 -20.75 -31.42
CA ASP A 133 -6.93 -20.69 -30.05
C ASP A 133 -8.02 -20.30 -29.05
N LEU A 134 -8.83 -19.27 -29.36
CA LEU A 134 -9.95 -18.87 -28.51
C LEU A 134 -10.95 -20.01 -28.30
N PHE A 135 -11.27 -20.77 -29.36
CA PHE A 135 -12.19 -21.91 -29.29
C PHE A 135 -11.59 -23.07 -28.48
N LEU A 136 -10.29 -23.30 -28.58
CA LEU A 136 -9.58 -24.29 -27.77
C LEU A 136 -9.60 -23.89 -26.29
N ASP A 137 -9.31 -22.63 -25.98
CA ASP A 137 -9.29 -22.10 -24.63
C ASP A 137 -10.66 -22.21 -23.94
N ILE A 138 -11.74 -21.86 -24.64
CA ILE A 138 -13.08 -21.99 -24.05
C ILE A 138 -13.48 -23.46 -23.87
N THR A 139 -13.01 -24.36 -24.74
CA THR A 139 -13.24 -25.80 -24.57
C THR A 139 -12.49 -26.35 -23.35
N ARG A 140 -11.25 -25.91 -23.13
CA ARG A 140 -10.47 -26.26 -21.93
C ARG A 140 -11.15 -25.73 -20.66
N LEU A 141 -11.56 -24.47 -20.66
CA LEU A 141 -12.34 -23.86 -19.56
C LEU A 141 -13.62 -24.65 -19.27
N GLN A 142 -14.36 -25.03 -20.31
CA GLN A 142 -15.58 -25.84 -20.15
C GLN A 142 -15.28 -27.19 -19.51
N GLN A 143 -14.22 -27.88 -19.92
CA GLN A 143 -13.83 -29.17 -19.34
C GLN A 143 -13.46 -29.05 -17.87
N GLN A 144 -12.75 -27.98 -17.49
CA GLN A 144 -12.34 -27.73 -16.11
C GLN A 144 -13.53 -27.44 -15.20
N LEU A 145 -14.51 -26.67 -15.69
CA LEU A 145 -15.70 -26.27 -14.93
C LEU A 145 -16.85 -27.28 -15.06
N LYS A 146 -16.69 -28.36 -15.85
CA LYS A 146 -17.78 -29.28 -16.19
C LYS A 146 -18.37 -29.94 -14.94
N GLY A 147 -19.67 -29.71 -14.71
CA GLY A 147 -20.42 -30.30 -13.61
C GLY A 147 -20.16 -29.66 -12.23
N LYS A 148 -19.41 -28.56 -12.17
CA LYS A 148 -19.04 -27.87 -10.93
C LYS A 148 -19.33 -26.38 -11.05
N LEU A 149 -20.61 -26.05 -11.06
CA LEU A 149 -21.05 -24.66 -10.89
C LEU A 149 -20.41 -24.10 -9.61
N ASP A 150 -19.86 -22.89 -9.70
CA ASP A 150 -19.25 -22.15 -8.58
C ASP A 150 -17.91 -22.70 -8.02
N GLU A 151 -17.21 -23.59 -8.75
CA GLU A 151 -15.85 -23.99 -8.36
C GLU A 151 -14.87 -22.80 -8.44
N ILE A 152 -13.92 -22.78 -7.50
CA ILE A 152 -12.86 -21.78 -7.42
C ILE A 152 -11.60 -22.39 -8.03
N ILE A 153 -11.11 -21.79 -9.12
CA ILE A 153 -9.83 -22.15 -9.73
C ILE A 153 -8.73 -21.37 -9.00
N TRP A 154 -7.76 -22.06 -8.41
CA TRP A 154 -6.68 -21.42 -7.67
C TRP A 154 -5.43 -21.23 -8.53
N ALA A 155 -4.96 -20.00 -8.62
CA ALA A 155 -3.63 -19.66 -9.11
C ALA A 155 -2.69 -19.45 -7.92
N ALA A 156 -1.57 -20.16 -7.88
CA ALA A 156 -0.59 -20.09 -6.79
C ALA A 156 0.83 -19.92 -7.36
N GLU A 157 1.76 -19.46 -6.50
CA GLU A 157 3.18 -19.44 -6.84
C GLU A 157 3.77 -20.86 -6.81
N GLY A 158 4.42 -21.28 -7.89
CA GLY A 158 5.10 -22.57 -7.97
C GLY A 158 6.48 -22.56 -7.29
N LEU A 159 7.07 -23.75 -7.10
CA LEU A 159 8.36 -23.97 -6.42
C LEU A 159 9.57 -23.23 -7.05
N ASN A 160 9.49 -22.86 -8.33
CA ASN A 160 10.53 -22.10 -9.05
C ASN A 160 10.14 -20.65 -9.32
N SER A 161 9.14 -20.12 -8.59
CA SER A 161 8.55 -18.80 -8.84
C SER A 161 7.95 -18.63 -10.24
N THR A 162 7.77 -19.73 -10.98
CA THR A 162 6.95 -19.81 -12.18
C THR A 162 5.49 -19.89 -11.74
N PHE A 163 4.64 -19.06 -12.32
CA PHE A 163 3.21 -19.12 -12.04
C PHE A 163 2.62 -20.34 -12.71
N LEU A 164 1.97 -21.19 -11.90
CA LEU A 164 1.03 -22.18 -12.42
C LEU A 164 -0.30 -21.48 -12.67
N ALA A 165 -0.27 -20.43 -13.51
CA ALA A 165 -1.49 -19.86 -14.06
C ALA A 165 -1.88 -20.75 -15.22
N ASP A 166 -3.01 -21.42 -15.08
CA ASP A 166 -3.60 -22.19 -16.17
C ASP A 166 -3.74 -21.30 -17.42
N GLU A 167 -3.33 -21.81 -18.59
CA GLU A 167 -3.54 -21.11 -19.87
C GLU A 167 -5.00 -20.70 -20.04
N SER A 168 -5.92 -21.52 -19.50
CA SER A 168 -7.36 -21.28 -19.48
C SER A 168 -7.73 -19.98 -18.73
N LEU A 169 -7.09 -19.70 -17.60
CA LEU A 169 -7.32 -18.49 -16.80
C LEU A 169 -6.82 -17.23 -17.50
N VAL A 170 -5.66 -17.35 -18.16
CA VAL A 170 -5.09 -16.25 -18.94
C VAL A 170 -6.03 -15.88 -20.08
N ALA A 171 -6.52 -16.88 -20.82
CA ALA A 171 -7.49 -16.70 -21.89
C ALA A 171 -8.84 -16.12 -21.38
N LEU A 172 -9.31 -16.59 -20.22
CA LEU A 172 -10.51 -16.06 -19.55
C LEU A 172 -10.41 -14.55 -19.33
N PHE A 173 -9.31 -14.07 -18.73
CA PHE A 173 -9.14 -12.66 -18.47
C PHE A 173 -8.87 -11.85 -19.75
N ALA A 174 -8.07 -12.38 -20.68
CA ALA A 174 -7.80 -11.73 -21.96
C ALA A 174 -9.09 -11.43 -22.75
N ASN A 175 -10.06 -12.35 -22.69
CA ASN A 175 -11.29 -12.30 -23.46
C ASN A 175 -12.55 -11.98 -22.64
N GLU A 176 -12.40 -11.52 -21.39
CA GLU A 176 -13.51 -11.32 -20.43
C GLU A 176 -14.68 -10.53 -21.02
N LYS A 177 -14.41 -9.44 -21.75
CA LYS A 177 -15.46 -8.60 -22.36
C LYS A 177 -16.24 -9.34 -23.43
N LEU A 178 -15.53 -10.07 -24.29
CA LEU A 178 -16.12 -10.83 -25.39
C LEU A 178 -16.98 -11.97 -24.82
N PHE A 179 -16.46 -12.70 -23.84
CA PHE A 179 -17.17 -13.80 -23.19
C PHE A 179 -18.43 -13.34 -22.44
N LYS A 180 -18.38 -12.18 -21.75
CA LYS A 180 -19.57 -11.57 -21.13
C LYS A 180 -20.63 -11.19 -22.17
N LYS A 181 -20.24 -10.62 -23.31
CA LYS A 181 -21.18 -10.27 -24.41
C LYS A 181 -21.80 -11.50 -25.05
N ALA A 182 -21.01 -12.56 -25.26
CA ALA A 182 -21.47 -13.86 -25.73
C ALA A 182 -22.30 -14.62 -24.68
N LYS A 183 -22.51 -14.06 -23.48
CA LYS A 183 -23.25 -14.66 -22.36
C LYS A 183 -22.67 -16.01 -21.91
N ILE A 184 -21.36 -16.19 -22.06
CA ILE A 184 -20.64 -17.40 -21.62
C ILE A 184 -20.59 -17.47 -20.10
N PHE A 185 -20.43 -16.33 -19.42
CA PHE A 185 -20.55 -16.20 -17.96
C PHE A 185 -21.06 -14.81 -17.57
N LYS A 186 -21.51 -14.65 -16.32
CA LYS A 186 -22.06 -13.39 -15.79
C LYS A 186 -20.98 -12.49 -15.18
N SER A 187 -20.22 -13.03 -14.23
CA SER A 187 -19.16 -12.30 -13.52
C SER A 187 -17.97 -13.19 -13.19
N ILE A 188 -16.86 -12.55 -12.83
CA ILE A 188 -15.68 -13.20 -12.28
C ILE A 188 -15.39 -12.51 -10.96
N ASP A 189 -15.34 -13.31 -9.90
CA ASP A 189 -15.01 -12.88 -8.55
C ASP A 189 -13.59 -13.34 -8.20
N ILE A 190 -12.89 -12.51 -7.45
CA ILE A 190 -11.52 -12.78 -7.00
C ILE A 190 -11.62 -13.23 -5.54
N ILE A 191 -11.19 -14.44 -5.26
CA ILE A 191 -11.31 -15.08 -3.96
C ILE A 191 -9.94 -15.12 -3.28
N LEU A 192 -9.90 -14.74 -2.01
CA LEU A 192 -8.72 -14.87 -1.15
C LEU A 192 -8.95 -15.99 -0.12
N GLU A 193 -7.87 -16.57 0.40
CA GLU A 193 -7.94 -17.56 1.48
C GLU A 193 -7.11 -17.11 2.68
N LYS A 194 -7.66 -17.28 3.89
CA LYS A 194 -7.00 -16.96 5.16
C LYS A 194 -7.43 -17.96 6.22
N ASN A 195 -6.49 -18.68 6.82
CA ASN A 195 -6.76 -19.71 7.82
C ASN A 195 -7.80 -20.76 7.36
N GLY A 196 -7.76 -21.16 6.08
CA GLY A 196 -8.71 -22.09 5.48
C GLY A 196 -10.09 -21.51 5.15
N HIS A 197 -10.36 -20.26 5.48
CA HIS A 197 -11.59 -19.55 5.12
C HIS A 197 -11.42 -18.79 3.81
N LYS A 198 -12.46 -18.81 2.97
CA LYS A 198 -12.48 -18.18 1.64
C LYS A 198 -13.36 -16.94 1.66
N PHE A 199 -12.87 -15.84 1.10
CA PHE A 199 -13.55 -14.55 1.09
C PHE A 199 -13.47 -13.91 -0.29
N ASP A 200 -14.51 -13.19 -0.70
CA ASP A 200 -14.38 -12.31 -1.86
C ASP A 200 -13.39 -11.19 -1.50
N LEU A 201 -12.50 -10.83 -2.44
CA LEU A 201 -11.62 -9.68 -2.32
C LEU A 201 -12.42 -8.40 -1.99
N SER A 202 -13.66 -8.27 -2.48
CA SER A 202 -14.53 -7.14 -2.16
C SER A 202 -14.93 -7.03 -0.68
N ASP A 203 -14.83 -8.15 0.05
CA ASP A 203 -15.18 -8.26 1.47
C ASP A 203 -13.97 -8.09 2.39
N ALA A 204 -12.75 -7.97 1.82
CA ALA A 204 -11.57 -7.60 2.60
C ALA A 204 -11.75 -6.22 3.25
N SER A 205 -11.14 -6.03 4.42
CA SER A 205 -11.23 -4.77 5.15
C SER A 205 -10.62 -3.62 4.34
N SER A 206 -11.01 -2.38 4.65
CA SER A 206 -10.53 -1.20 3.92
C SER A 206 -9.00 -1.06 3.95
N GLY A 207 -8.37 -1.43 5.07
CA GLY A 207 -6.90 -1.45 5.19
C GLY A 207 -6.24 -2.51 4.31
N GLU A 208 -6.78 -3.73 4.31
CA GLU A 208 -6.30 -4.84 3.46
C GLU A 208 -6.42 -4.48 1.98
N LEU A 209 -7.58 -3.97 1.57
CA LEU A 209 -7.83 -3.48 0.22
C LEU A 209 -6.89 -2.33 -0.16
N SER A 210 -6.61 -1.39 0.74
CA SER A 210 -5.70 -0.27 0.49
C SER A 210 -4.28 -0.77 0.15
N LEU A 211 -3.77 -1.73 0.94
CA LEU A 211 -2.47 -2.34 0.73
C LEU A 211 -2.40 -3.13 -0.58
N ILE A 212 -3.37 -4.01 -0.81
CA ILE A 212 -3.44 -4.82 -2.04
C ILE A 212 -3.57 -3.91 -3.27
N SER A 213 -4.42 -2.88 -3.21
CA SER A 213 -4.61 -1.93 -4.31
C SER A 213 -3.34 -1.16 -4.62
N THR A 214 -2.62 -0.70 -3.59
CA THR A 214 -1.35 0.04 -3.72
C THR A 214 -0.31 -0.82 -4.42
N ALA A 215 -0.09 -2.04 -3.93
CA ALA A 215 0.86 -2.97 -4.51
C ALA A 215 0.49 -3.34 -5.96
N ALA A 216 -0.80 -3.57 -6.23
CA ALA A 216 -1.28 -3.92 -7.56
C ALA A 216 -1.18 -2.75 -8.55
N PHE A 217 -1.51 -1.53 -8.10
CA PHE A 217 -1.37 -0.32 -8.90
C PHE A 217 0.08 -0.09 -9.30
N ILE A 218 1.02 -0.11 -8.35
CA ILE A 218 2.46 0.04 -8.61
C ILE A 218 2.94 -1.07 -9.55
N SER A 219 2.69 -2.33 -9.21
CA SER A 219 3.10 -3.49 -10.01
C SER A 219 2.61 -3.38 -11.46
N SER A 220 1.40 -2.85 -11.68
CA SER A 220 0.81 -2.76 -13.03
C SER A 220 1.55 -1.80 -13.95
N ARG A 221 2.34 -0.89 -13.37
CA ARG A 221 2.97 0.23 -14.06
C ARG A 221 4.49 0.22 -13.96
N ILE A 222 5.09 -0.60 -13.12
CA ILE A 222 6.54 -0.81 -13.14
C ILE A 222 6.91 -1.90 -14.14
N ASN A 223 8.00 -1.70 -14.85
CA ASN A 223 8.70 -2.74 -15.58
C ASN A 223 10.16 -2.71 -15.11
N PRO A 224 10.73 -3.81 -14.61
CA PRO A 224 12.12 -3.87 -14.17
C PRO A 224 13.13 -3.37 -15.21
N GLU A 225 12.82 -3.52 -16.49
CA GLU A 225 13.67 -3.10 -17.62
C GLU A 225 13.48 -1.63 -18.01
N SER A 226 12.47 -0.97 -17.46
CA SER A 226 12.16 0.44 -17.76
C SER A 226 13.01 1.43 -16.95
N GLY A 227 12.93 2.71 -17.34
CA GLY A 227 13.64 3.80 -16.68
C GLY A 227 13.21 4.04 -15.22
N PRO A 228 13.81 5.04 -14.55
CA PRO A 228 13.50 5.35 -13.15
C PRO A 228 12.02 5.74 -12.97
N VAL A 229 11.44 5.29 -11.85
CA VAL A 229 10.04 5.53 -11.49
C VAL A 229 9.99 6.26 -10.15
N SER A 230 9.28 7.38 -10.10
CA SER A 230 9.04 8.11 -8.85
C SER A 230 7.62 7.85 -8.35
N ILE A 231 7.51 7.30 -7.15
CA ILE A 231 6.25 6.90 -6.53
C ILE A 231 5.97 7.83 -5.36
N PHE A 232 4.86 8.58 -5.45
CA PHE A 232 4.41 9.51 -4.43
C PHE A 232 3.21 8.94 -3.70
N ILE A 233 3.25 8.89 -2.37
CA ILE A 233 2.21 8.31 -1.53
C ILE A 233 1.84 9.31 -0.43
N ASP A 234 0.56 9.69 -0.37
CA ASP A 234 0.02 10.65 0.59
C ASP A 234 -0.90 9.95 1.60
N GLU A 235 -0.59 10.09 2.88
CA GLU A 235 -1.31 9.57 4.05
C GLU A 235 -1.54 8.05 4.04
N PRO A 236 -0.52 7.20 3.79
CA PRO A 236 -0.68 5.75 3.67
C PRO A 236 -1.37 5.08 4.87
N GLU A 237 -1.31 5.67 6.06
CA GLU A 237 -1.85 5.17 7.33
C GLU A 237 -3.38 5.04 7.39
N ASN A 238 -4.11 5.70 6.49
CA ASN A 238 -5.57 5.72 6.54
C ASN A 238 -6.15 4.29 6.50
N SER A 239 -6.90 3.93 7.55
CA SER A 239 -7.50 2.60 7.74
C SER A 239 -6.51 1.43 7.92
N LEU A 240 -5.21 1.68 8.06
CA LEU A 240 -4.22 0.62 8.29
C LEU A 240 -4.12 0.22 9.76
N HIS A 241 -4.02 -1.08 10.02
CA HIS A 241 -3.68 -1.61 11.34
C HIS A 241 -2.30 -1.11 11.79
N PRO A 242 -2.07 -0.83 13.10
CA PRO A 242 -0.80 -0.32 13.62
C PRO A 242 0.44 -1.09 13.16
N LYS A 243 0.36 -2.44 13.16
CA LYS A 243 1.42 -3.32 12.65
C LYS A 243 1.80 -3.02 11.19
N TRP A 244 0.81 -2.74 10.34
CA TRP A 244 1.05 -2.43 8.92
C TRP A 244 1.58 -1.02 8.72
N GLN A 245 1.19 -0.06 9.57
CA GLN A 245 1.78 1.28 9.56
C GLN A 245 3.27 1.22 9.88
N LYS A 246 3.65 0.50 10.95
CA LYS A 246 5.05 0.31 11.35
C LYS A 246 5.89 -0.40 10.30
N ASN A 247 5.32 -1.36 9.60
CA ASN A 247 6.04 -2.11 8.56
C ASN A 247 5.83 -1.53 7.14
N TYR A 248 5.25 -0.33 7.01
CA TYR A 248 4.79 0.15 5.71
C TYR A 248 5.93 0.31 4.70
N LEU A 249 6.99 1.02 5.08
CA LEU A 249 8.13 1.28 4.19
C LEU A 249 8.91 0.00 3.89
N SER A 250 9.23 -0.80 4.91
CA SER A 250 9.95 -2.06 4.75
C SER A 250 9.22 -3.02 3.82
N ASN A 251 7.89 -3.12 3.94
CA ASN A 251 7.07 -3.90 3.03
C ASN A 251 7.14 -3.38 1.59
N LEU A 252 7.06 -2.07 1.37
CA LEU A 252 7.21 -1.49 0.02
C LEU A 252 8.58 -1.82 -0.59
N LEU A 253 9.66 -1.68 0.18
CA LEU A 253 11.02 -2.00 -0.27
C LEU A 253 11.19 -3.49 -0.59
N ASN A 254 10.57 -4.38 0.21
CA ASN A 254 10.61 -5.83 -0.01
C ASN A 254 9.77 -6.29 -1.22
N ILE A 255 8.62 -5.66 -1.46
CA ILE A 255 7.78 -5.94 -2.64
C ILE A 255 8.48 -5.41 -3.90
N PHE A 256 9.08 -4.22 -3.80
CA PHE A 256 9.66 -3.50 -4.93
C PHE A 256 11.18 -3.27 -4.74
N PRO A 257 12.01 -4.33 -4.74
CA PRO A 257 13.45 -4.24 -4.46
C PRO A 257 14.26 -3.65 -5.63
N TYR A 258 13.63 -2.92 -6.54
CA TYR A 258 14.26 -2.44 -7.77
C TYR A 258 15.03 -1.14 -7.49
N ASN A 259 16.32 -1.11 -7.82
CA ASN A 259 17.23 0.03 -7.59
C ASN A 259 16.88 1.30 -8.41
N ARG A 260 15.76 1.32 -9.13
CA ARG A 260 15.30 2.43 -9.99
C ARG A 260 13.93 3.00 -9.54
N ILE A 261 13.51 2.69 -8.31
CA ILE A 261 12.26 3.18 -7.75
C ILE A 261 12.55 4.08 -6.56
N ASP A 262 12.06 5.31 -6.63
CA ASP A 262 12.14 6.28 -5.53
C ASP A 262 10.77 6.44 -4.88
N PHE A 263 10.68 6.24 -3.57
CA PHE A 263 9.46 6.45 -2.80
C PHE A 263 9.48 7.82 -2.08
N PHE A 264 8.48 8.64 -2.38
CA PHE A 264 8.21 9.89 -1.71
C PHE A 264 6.91 9.75 -0.92
N ILE A 265 7.02 9.70 0.40
CA ILE A 265 5.86 9.47 1.28
C ILE A 265 5.63 10.72 2.13
N ALA A 266 4.38 11.18 2.22
CA ALA A 266 3.92 12.15 3.21
C ALA A 266 2.98 11.45 4.20
N THR A 267 3.21 11.64 5.49
CA THR A 267 2.44 10.96 6.55
C THR A 267 2.35 11.86 7.79
N HIS A 268 1.25 11.72 8.53
CA HIS A 268 1.12 12.21 9.91
C HIS A 268 1.14 11.07 10.93
N SER A 269 1.34 9.82 10.50
CA SER A 269 1.39 8.67 11.40
C SER A 269 2.76 8.52 12.07
N PRO A 270 2.82 8.55 13.40
CA PRO A 270 4.06 8.32 14.15
C PRO A 270 4.59 6.90 13.96
N LEU A 271 3.68 5.93 13.75
CA LEU A 271 4.03 4.53 13.51
C LEU A 271 4.71 4.34 12.15
N VAL A 272 4.23 5.02 11.10
CA VAL A 272 4.89 4.98 9.78
C VAL A 272 6.29 5.58 9.87
N VAL A 273 6.46 6.64 10.67
CA VAL A 273 7.77 7.27 10.91
C VAL A 273 8.69 6.34 11.71
N ASP A 274 8.22 5.74 12.81
CA ASP A 274 8.98 4.77 13.62
C ASP A 274 9.47 3.58 12.77
N GLY A 275 8.66 3.15 11.80
CA GLY A 275 9.09 2.16 10.81
C GLY A 275 10.16 2.67 9.87
N ALA A 276 9.92 3.85 9.28
CA ALA A 276 10.78 4.39 8.23
C ALA A 276 12.19 4.73 8.69
N VAL A 277 12.34 5.23 9.91
CA VAL A 277 13.63 5.62 10.50
C VAL A 277 14.55 4.43 10.83
N LYS A 278 14.02 3.20 10.79
CA LYS A 278 14.78 1.96 10.96
C LYS A 278 15.34 1.42 9.64
N GLU A 279 14.97 2.05 8.52
CA GLU A 279 15.44 1.68 7.18
C GLU A 279 16.67 2.52 6.81
N ASP A 280 17.80 1.86 6.53
CA ASP A 280 19.06 2.54 6.20
C ASP A 280 18.95 3.46 4.96
N ASN A 281 18.08 3.11 4.01
CA ASN A 281 17.89 3.83 2.76
C ASN A 281 16.73 4.85 2.81
N ALA A 282 16.37 5.35 4.00
CA ALA A 282 15.25 6.25 4.18
C ALA A 282 15.64 7.59 4.82
N ASP A 283 15.51 8.67 4.04
CA ASP A 283 15.59 10.03 4.56
C ASP A 283 14.23 10.48 5.11
N VAL A 284 14.20 11.01 6.34
CA VAL A 284 12.99 11.58 6.94
C VAL A 284 13.17 13.09 7.10
N PHE A 285 12.22 13.87 6.58
CA PHE A 285 12.24 15.32 6.61
C PHE A 285 11.11 15.84 7.50
N ARG A 286 11.45 16.53 8.57
CA ARG A 286 10.51 17.17 9.51
C ARG A 286 10.23 18.61 9.12
N TYR A 287 8.97 19.01 9.18
CA TYR A 287 8.60 20.41 9.03
C TYR A 287 8.96 21.21 10.29
N GLN A 288 9.83 22.21 10.15
CA GLN A 288 10.26 23.10 11.22
C GLN A 288 10.55 24.50 10.66
N ASN A 289 10.04 25.55 11.32
CA ASN A 289 10.28 26.95 10.95
C ASN A 289 10.00 27.28 9.48
N GLY A 290 8.86 26.80 8.94
CA GLY A 290 8.45 27.08 7.56
C GLY A 290 9.13 26.24 6.48
N ARG A 291 10.01 25.30 6.84
CA ARG A 291 10.75 24.46 5.89
C ARG A 291 10.84 23.00 6.35
N PHE A 292 11.14 22.10 5.42
CA PHE A 292 11.43 20.70 5.72
C PHE A 292 12.94 20.52 5.95
N VAL A 293 13.32 19.95 7.09
CA VAL A 293 14.71 19.72 7.52
C VAL A 293 14.93 18.22 7.69
N LEU A 294 16.08 17.71 7.24
CA LEU A 294 16.46 16.30 7.39
C LEU A 294 16.61 15.95 8.88
N LEU A 295 16.02 14.84 9.30
CA LEU A 295 16.25 14.21 10.58
C LEU A 295 17.48 13.31 10.46
N GLU A 296 18.55 13.63 11.17
CA GLU A 296 19.70 12.72 11.27
C GLU A 296 19.27 11.45 12.03
N GLN A 297 19.56 10.28 11.46
CA GLN A 297 19.23 8.95 11.99
C GLN A 297 20.05 8.60 13.27
N LYS A 298 19.89 9.39 14.33
CA LYS A 298 20.26 9.01 15.69
C LYS A 298 18.98 8.73 16.46
N SER A 299 18.92 7.64 17.23
CA SER A 299 17.74 7.23 18.01
C SER A 299 17.10 8.39 18.77
N ARG A 300 17.94 9.21 19.43
CA ARG A 300 17.51 10.42 20.15
C ARG A 300 16.73 11.42 19.28
N ASN A 301 17.21 11.72 18.06
CA ASN A 301 16.57 12.69 17.17
C ASN A 301 15.20 12.23 16.64
N ILE A 302 15.05 10.91 16.50
CA ILE A 302 13.81 10.29 16.01
C ILE A 302 12.76 10.31 17.10
N GLU A 303 13.09 9.84 18.29
CA GLU A 303 12.19 9.88 19.44
C GLU A 303 11.82 11.32 19.82
N ASP A 304 12.79 12.24 19.76
CA ASP A 304 12.54 13.67 19.92
C ASP A 304 11.57 14.20 18.85
N ALA A 305 11.74 13.80 17.58
CA ALA A 305 10.80 14.18 16.53
C ALA A 305 9.41 13.57 16.75
N LEU A 306 9.29 12.36 17.31
CA LEU A 306 8.02 11.74 17.60
C LEU A 306 7.28 12.45 18.74
N ILE A 307 7.99 12.81 19.81
CA ILE A 307 7.46 13.59 20.93
C ILE A 307 7.07 14.99 20.47
N ASP A 308 7.96 15.70 19.77
CA ASP A 308 7.75 17.09 19.38
C ASP A 308 6.62 17.24 18.34
N GLN A 309 6.53 16.30 17.40
CA GLN A 309 5.67 16.45 16.23
C GLN A 309 4.29 15.81 16.39
N PHE A 310 4.22 14.76 17.20
CA PHE A 310 3.03 13.93 17.29
C PHE A 310 2.52 13.79 18.71
N ASP A 311 3.16 14.43 19.68
CA ASP A 311 2.80 14.31 21.09
C ASP A 311 2.73 12.82 21.50
N ILE A 312 3.65 11.99 20.99
CA ILE A 312 3.72 10.56 21.30
C ILE A 312 5.01 10.26 22.05
N VAL A 313 4.84 9.62 23.21
CA VAL A 313 5.94 8.96 23.93
C VAL A 313 6.03 7.51 23.43
N THR A 314 7.15 7.13 22.83
CA THR A 314 7.40 5.76 22.37
C THR A 314 7.70 4.82 23.53
N SER A 315 7.57 3.51 23.31
CA SER A 315 7.81 2.46 24.32
C SER A 315 9.30 2.22 24.62
N GLU A 316 10.20 2.63 23.73
CA GLU A 316 11.64 2.66 24.02
C GLU A 316 11.91 3.88 24.92
N ASN A 317 11.91 3.65 26.23
CA ASN A 317 11.93 4.65 27.30
C ASN A 317 13.14 5.61 27.32
N ASN A 318 14.02 5.62 26.31
CA ASN A 318 15.31 6.28 26.37
C ASN A 318 15.19 7.82 26.24
N ALA A 319 14.54 8.36 25.21
CA ALA A 319 14.43 9.81 25.07
C ALA A 319 13.54 10.45 26.12
N LEU A 320 12.43 9.78 26.53
CA LEU A 320 11.61 10.31 27.62
C LEU A 320 12.42 10.40 28.92
N SER A 321 13.20 9.35 29.21
CA SER A 321 14.06 9.31 30.39
C SER A 321 15.15 10.39 30.33
N GLU A 322 15.80 10.58 29.19
CA GLU A 322 16.79 11.65 28.99
C GLU A 322 16.16 13.05 29.12
N ARG A 323 14.99 13.30 28.53
CA ARG A 323 14.29 14.59 28.68
C ARG A 323 13.90 14.85 30.13
N CYS A 324 13.48 13.82 30.87
CA CYS A 324 13.23 13.94 32.30
C CYS A 324 14.51 14.26 33.09
N ILE A 325 15.64 13.66 32.74
CA ILE A 325 16.95 13.95 33.33
C ILE A 325 17.38 15.40 33.01
N ASP A 326 17.25 15.83 31.75
CA ASP A 326 17.58 17.19 31.32
C ASP A 326 16.69 18.23 32.05
N LEU A 327 15.39 17.96 32.20
CA LEU A 327 14.47 18.78 33.00
C LEU A 327 14.88 18.84 34.48
N ILE A 328 15.25 17.72 35.09
CA ILE A 328 15.75 17.69 36.48
C ILE A 328 17.02 18.53 36.61
N ASN A 329 17.97 18.38 35.68
CA ASN A 329 19.24 19.10 35.70
C ASN A 329 19.07 20.61 35.47
N ASP A 330 18.24 20.99 34.51
CA ASP A 330 17.96 22.40 34.21
C ASP A 330 17.16 23.06 35.34
N THR A 331 16.27 22.33 36.01
CA THR A 331 15.57 22.81 37.23
C THR A 331 16.55 22.95 38.40
N SER A 332 17.42 21.96 38.61
CA SER A 332 18.41 21.96 39.69
C SER A 332 19.42 23.12 39.54
N SER A 333 19.91 23.32 38.32
CA SER A 333 20.82 24.42 37.96
C SER A 333 20.15 25.79 37.90
N GLY A 334 18.81 25.84 37.99
CA GLY A 334 18.03 27.08 37.99
C GLY A 334 17.85 27.73 36.61
N LYS A 335 18.13 27.00 35.52
CA LYS A 335 17.88 27.48 34.16
C LYS A 335 16.38 27.56 33.83
N ILE A 336 15.59 26.64 34.39
CA ILE A 336 14.12 26.64 34.29
C ILE A 336 13.51 26.61 35.69
N ASP A 337 12.32 27.16 35.83
CA ASP A 337 11.60 27.12 37.10
C ASP A 337 10.87 25.78 37.30
N GLN A 338 10.57 25.46 38.55
CA GLN A 338 9.90 24.21 38.93
C GLN A 338 8.51 24.08 38.29
N SER A 339 7.80 25.19 38.09
CA SER A 339 6.46 25.20 37.49
C SER A 339 6.51 24.84 36.01
N GLN A 340 7.51 25.36 35.28
CA GLN A 340 7.80 25.01 33.89
C GLN A 340 8.16 23.53 33.76
N ALA A 341 9.03 23.02 34.63
CA ALA A 341 9.40 21.61 34.60
C ALA A 341 8.20 20.69 34.88
N LEU A 342 7.36 21.03 35.86
CA LEU A 342 6.14 20.27 36.17
C LEU A 342 5.09 20.35 35.07
N PHE A 343 5.02 21.46 34.34
CA PHE A 343 4.14 21.61 33.18
C PHE A 343 4.53 20.64 32.05
N GLU A 344 5.82 20.58 31.70
CA GLU A 344 6.31 19.64 30.68
C GLU A 344 6.09 18.17 31.07
N ILE A 345 6.33 17.80 32.34
CA ILE A 345 6.05 16.43 32.80
C ILE A 345 4.55 16.11 32.74
N SER A 346 3.68 17.07 33.04
CA SER A 346 2.23 16.90 32.93
C SER A 346 1.78 16.72 31.48
N ARG A 347 2.44 17.41 30.55
CA ARG A 347 2.26 17.22 29.11
C ARG A 347 2.64 15.80 28.69
N TYR A 348 3.80 15.27 29.10
CA TYR A 348 4.18 13.88 28.80
C TYR A 348 3.20 12.85 29.38
N LYS A 349 2.69 13.08 30.60
CA LYS A 349 1.66 12.19 31.20
C LYS A 349 0.37 12.13 30.38
N SER A 350 -0.01 13.23 29.72
CA SER A 350 -1.21 13.25 28.88
C SER A 350 -1.08 12.40 27.60
N PHE A 351 0.15 12.04 27.24
CA PHE A 351 0.49 11.29 26.03
C PHE A 351 0.81 9.81 26.30
N SER A 352 1.21 9.45 27.52
CA SER A 352 1.47 8.04 27.89
C SER A 352 0.17 7.28 28.21
N GLN A 353 0.02 6.10 27.61
CA GLN A 353 -1.08 5.16 27.92
C GLN A 353 -0.62 3.92 28.70
N GLU A 354 0.69 3.74 28.91
CA GLU A 354 1.25 2.60 29.63
C GLU A 354 1.41 2.89 31.13
N SER A 355 0.99 1.93 31.97
CA SER A 355 1.07 2.04 33.44
C SER A 355 2.48 2.32 33.94
N ASN A 356 3.48 1.63 33.36
CA ASN A 356 4.87 1.72 33.80
C ASN A 356 5.48 3.10 33.48
N GLN A 357 5.08 3.71 32.36
CA GLN A 357 5.53 5.06 32.00
C GLN A 357 4.92 6.12 32.90
N LEU A 358 3.63 6.00 33.24
CA LEU A 358 2.97 6.90 34.18
C LEU A 358 3.63 6.84 35.56
N GLU A 359 4.00 5.65 36.02
CA GLU A 359 4.73 5.45 37.27
C GLU A 359 6.11 6.11 37.24
N PHE A 360 6.89 5.92 36.15
CA PHE A 360 8.16 6.61 35.94
C PHE A 360 8.00 8.14 36.00
N LEU A 361 7.04 8.70 35.26
CA LEU A 361 6.79 10.14 35.23
C LEU A 361 6.31 10.70 36.57
N ASN A 362 5.60 9.90 37.38
CA ASN A 362 5.26 10.28 38.75
C ASN A 362 6.53 10.39 39.62
N GLY A 363 7.45 9.43 39.52
CA GLY A 363 8.74 9.50 40.22
C GLY A 363 9.56 10.75 39.86
N VAL A 364 9.56 11.14 38.58
CA VAL A 364 10.23 12.38 38.14
C VAL A 364 9.59 13.64 38.75
N VAL A 365 8.26 13.69 38.87
CA VAL A 365 7.57 14.79 39.55
C VAL A 365 8.04 14.91 41.00
N ASP A 366 8.18 13.78 41.70
CA ASP A 366 8.58 13.78 43.11
C ASP A 366 10.01 14.30 43.29
N ILE A 367 10.92 13.91 42.38
CA ILE A 367 12.30 14.43 42.36
C ILE A 367 12.29 15.95 42.15
N ILE A 368 11.58 16.45 41.13
CA ILE A 368 11.49 17.87 40.81
C ILE A 368 10.90 18.67 41.99
N LYS A 369 9.87 18.13 42.65
CA LYS A 369 9.29 18.73 43.87
C LYS A 369 10.28 18.81 45.02
N GLY A 370 11.09 17.77 45.20
CA GLY A 370 12.10 17.67 46.25
C GLY A 370 13.28 18.65 46.11
N LEU A 371 13.61 19.11 44.89
CA LEU A 371 14.75 20.02 44.65
C LEU A 371 14.63 21.38 45.36
N ASN A 372 13.41 21.86 45.64
CA ASN A 372 13.20 23.11 46.39
C ASN A 372 13.37 22.94 47.91
N ASN A 373 13.15 21.74 48.43
CA ASN A 373 13.31 21.46 49.87
C ASN A 373 14.78 21.39 50.31
N ALA A 374 15.72 21.32 49.36
CA ALA A 374 17.17 21.28 49.62
C ALA A 374 17.86 22.66 49.52
N LYS A 375 17.14 23.70 49.07
CA LYS A 375 17.65 25.08 48.96
C LYS A 375 17.10 26.02 50.06
N GLY A 376 16.37 25.48 51.04
CA GLY A 376 15.77 26.21 52.17
C GLY A 376 16.57 26.12 53.46
#